data_AF-A0A1F8U1E1-F1
#
_entry.id   AF-A0A1F8U1E1-F1
#
_cell.length_a   1.000
_cell.length_b   1.000
_cell.length_c   1.000
_cell.angle_alpha   90.00
_cell.angle_beta   90.00
_cell.angle_gamma   90.00
#
_symmetry.space_group_name_H-M   'P 1'
#
loop_
_entity.id
_entity.type
_entity.pdbx_description
1 polymer ?
#
loop_
_entity_poly.entity_id
_entity_poly.type
_entity_poly.pdbx_seq_one_letter_code
_entity_poly.pdbx_strand_id
1 'polypeptide(L)'
;MDNMLWDRKLIKELFDFEYRWEVYKPAEQRQYGYYVLPILYGSRFIARFEPVLDKENNSLIIKNWWWESGIKVTAKMRNELQLSMKRFMDFTGAQSIYQDLSIF
;
A
#
# COMPACT_ATOMS: atom_id res chain seq x y z
N MET A 1 2.64 9.16 11.45
CA MET A 1 1.43 8.78 10.69
C MET A 1 1.28 9.77 9.55
N ASP A 2 0.80 9.34 8.38
CA ASP A 2 0.52 10.25 7.27
C ASP A 2 -0.59 11.24 7.66
N ASN A 3 -0.32 12.54 7.53
CA ASN A 3 -1.26 13.60 7.90
C ASN A 3 -2.57 13.51 7.11
N MET A 4 -2.51 13.04 5.86
CA MET A 4 -3.70 12.84 5.03
C MET A 4 -4.66 11.81 5.63
N LEU A 5 -4.12 10.76 6.27
CA LEU A 5 -4.89 9.63 6.80
C LEU A 5 -5.36 9.82 8.24
N TRP A 6 -5.08 10.97 8.85
CA TRP A 6 -5.44 11.25 10.24
C TRP A 6 -6.95 11.36 10.43
N ASP A 7 -7.63 12.13 9.58
CA ASP A 7 -9.08 12.26 9.62
C ASP A 7 -9.76 11.17 8.80
N ARG A 8 -10.00 10.04 9.48
CA ARG A 8 -10.65 8.86 8.88
C ARG A 8 -12.08 9.12 8.44
N LYS A 9 -12.79 10.07 9.06
CA LYS A 9 -14.16 10.42 8.67
C LYS A 9 -14.13 11.17 7.35
N LEU A 10 -13.26 12.17 7.24
CA LEU A 10 -13.06 12.91 6.00
C LEU A 10 -12.60 11.99 4.85
N ILE A 11 -11.66 11.09 5.10
CA ILE A 11 -11.20 10.12 4.09
C ILE A 11 -12.35 9.23 3.60
N LYS A 12 -13.21 8.77 4.51
CA LYS A 12 -14.40 8.00 4.13
C LYS A 12 -15.37 8.83 3.29
N GLU A 13 -15.65 10.08 3.68
CA GLU A 13 -16.58 10.95 2.96
C GLU A 13 -16.08 11.34 1.57
N LEU A 14 -14.78 11.63 1.42
CA LEU A 14 -14.20 12.08 0.15
C LEU A 14 -13.90 10.94 -0.83
N PHE A 15 -13.47 9.78 -0.31
CA PHE A 15 -12.92 8.71 -1.15
C PHE A 15 -13.67 7.38 -1.06
N ASP A 16 -14.72 7.30 -0.22
CA ASP A 16 -15.41 6.05 0.12
C ASP A 16 -14.42 4.94 0.55
N PHE A 17 -13.39 5.35 1.30
CA PHE A 17 -12.29 4.48 1.71
C PHE A 17 -12.21 4.39 3.22
N GLU A 18 -12.40 3.19 3.77
CA GLU A 18 -12.16 2.93 5.18
C GLU A 18 -10.71 2.55 5.42
N TYR A 19 -10.00 3.41 6.16
CA TYR A 19 -8.65 3.16 6.63
C TYR A 19 -8.63 2.91 8.14
N ARG A 20 -8.07 1.78 8.56
CA ARG A 20 -7.90 1.42 9.97
C ARG A 20 -6.45 1.05 10.23
N TRP A 21 -5.87 1.65 11.25
CA TRP A 21 -4.53 1.33 11.71
C TRP A 21 -4.59 0.11 12.63
N GLU A 22 -4.20 -1.05 12.12
CA GLU A 22 -4.38 -2.34 12.80
C GLU A 22 -3.15 -2.83 13.57
N VAL A 23 -2.11 -2.00 13.66
CA VAL A 23 -0.83 -2.33 14.34
C VAL A 23 -1.04 -2.83 15.77
N TYR A 24 -2.05 -2.31 16.46
CA TYR A 24 -2.36 -2.60 17.86
C TYR A 24 -3.26 -3.83 18.05
N LYS A 25 -3.82 -4.38 16.97
CA LYS A 25 -4.63 -5.59 17.04
C LYS A 25 -3.72 -6.83 17.09
N PRO A 26 -4.12 -7.90 17.81
CA PRO A 26 -3.54 -9.23 17.65
C PRO A 26 -3.56 -9.67 16.19
N ALA A 27 -2.58 -10.48 15.77
CA ALA A 27 -2.39 -10.83 14.37
C ALA A 27 -3.63 -11.48 13.76
N GLU A 28 -4.31 -12.37 14.50
CA GLU A 28 -5.53 -13.06 14.06
C GLU A 28 -6.77 -12.15 13.91
N GLN A 29 -6.73 -10.92 14.44
CA GLN A 29 -7.85 -9.97 14.38
C GLN A 29 -7.65 -8.86 13.33
N ARG A 30 -6.53 -8.89 12.60
CA ARG A 30 -6.24 -7.91 11.55
C ARG A 30 -6.99 -8.28 10.28
N GLN A 31 -7.61 -7.29 9.66
CA GLN A 31 -8.26 -7.45 8.36
C GLN A 31 -7.24 -7.46 7.22
N TYR A 32 -6.17 -6.66 7.34
CA TYR A 32 -5.14 -6.56 6.31
C TYR A 32 -3.77 -7.01 6.84
N GLY A 33 -3.11 -6.19 7.66
CA GLY A 33 -1.72 -6.42 8.05
C GLY A 33 -1.26 -5.52 9.19
N TYR A 34 0.02 -5.62 9.56
CA TYR A 34 0.57 -4.85 10.67
C TYR A 34 0.76 -3.38 10.31
N TYR A 35 1.41 -3.10 9.18
CA TYR A 35 1.69 -1.75 8.70
C TYR A 35 1.27 -1.63 7.23
N VAL A 36 0.02 -1.22 7.02
CA VAL A 36 -0.61 -1.21 5.69
C VAL A 36 -0.72 0.21 5.17
N LEU A 37 -0.21 0.43 3.97
CA LEU A 37 -0.26 1.72 3.30
C LEU A 37 -1.31 1.69 2.17
N PRO A 38 -2.15 2.72 2.06
CA PRO A 38 -3.06 2.85 0.93
C PRO A 38 -2.36 3.42 -0.31
N ILE A 39 -2.85 3.06 -1.49
CA ILE A 39 -2.34 3.51 -2.78
C ILE A 39 -3.40 4.42 -3.41
N LEU A 40 -3.09 5.71 -3.49
CA LEU A 40 -3.89 6.71 -4.17
C LEU A 40 -3.46 6.83 -5.63
N TYR A 41 -4.43 6.76 -6.54
CA TYR A 41 -4.21 6.94 -7.97
C TYR A 41 -5.26 7.87 -8.56
N GLY A 42 -4.81 9.01 -9.10
CA GLY A 42 -5.72 10.10 -9.45
C GLY A 42 -6.50 10.57 -8.22
N SER A 43 -7.82 10.40 -8.25
CA SER A 43 -8.74 10.79 -7.17
C SER A 43 -9.28 9.61 -6.37
N ARG A 44 -8.71 8.40 -6.48
CA ARG A 44 -9.26 7.20 -5.85
C ARG A 44 -8.18 6.35 -5.18
N PHE A 45 -8.49 5.83 -3.98
CA PHE A 45 -7.70 4.75 -3.41
C PHE A 45 -7.98 3.45 -4.17
N ILE A 46 -6.93 2.88 -4.76
CA ILE A 46 -7.05 1.73 -5.67
C ILE A 46 -6.53 0.44 -5.06
N ALA A 47 -5.70 0.52 -4.03
CA ALA A 47 -5.15 -0.65 -3.37
C ALA A 47 -4.64 -0.34 -1.96
N ARG A 48 -4.30 -1.40 -1.23
CA ARG A 48 -3.55 -1.40 0.02
C ARG A 48 -2.37 -2.36 -0.13
N PHE A 49 -1.24 -2.05 0.49
CA PHE A 49 -0.10 -2.96 0.54
C PHE A 49 0.60 -2.92 1.89
N GLU A 50 1.23 -4.03 2.26
CA GLU A 50 2.04 -4.14 3.49
C GLU A 50 3.53 -4.19 3.11
N PRO A 51 4.23 -3.04 3.11
CA PRO A 51 5.67 -3.01 2.92
C PRO A 51 6.41 -3.43 4.18
N VAL A 52 7.48 -4.19 4.01
CA VAL A 52 8.46 -4.52 5.05
C VAL A 52 9.84 -4.17 4.51
N LEU A 53 10.57 -3.33 5.24
CA LEU A 53 11.96 -3.03 4.91
C LEU A 53 12.87 -4.08 5.54
N ASP A 54 13.45 -4.94 4.70
CA ASP A 54 14.49 -5.88 5.10
C ASP A 54 15.84 -5.16 5.04
N LYS A 55 16.36 -4.83 6.22
CA LYS A 55 17.63 -4.12 6.37
C LYS A 55 18.84 -5.00 6.10
N GLU A 56 18.73 -6.31 6.27
CA GLU A 56 19.85 -7.24 6.05
C GLU A 56 20.12 -7.39 4.56
N ASN A 57 19.06 -7.55 3.77
CA ASN A 57 19.15 -7.69 2.32
C ASN A 57 18.97 -6.37 1.56
N ASN A 58 18.82 -5.26 2.28
CA ASN A 58 18.54 -3.93 1.75
C ASN A 58 17.40 -3.92 0.71
N SER A 59 16.31 -4.62 1.03
CA SER A 59 15.20 -4.85 0.11
C SER A 59 13.87 -4.41 0.70
N LEU A 60 12.97 -3.95 -0.17
CA LEU A 60 11.59 -3.66 0.17
C LEU A 60 10.74 -4.88 -0.18
N ILE A 61 10.22 -5.56 0.83
CA ILE A 61 9.34 -6.72 0.66
C ILE A 61 7.90 -6.22 0.63
N ILE A 62 7.17 -6.54 -0.44
CA ILE A 62 5.71 -6.39 -0.50
C ILE A 62 5.11 -7.66 0.08
N LYS A 63 4.80 -7.64 1.39
CA LYS A 63 4.34 -8.83 2.11
C LYS A 63 2.91 -9.22 1.72
N ASN A 64 2.05 -8.23 1.54
CA ASN A 64 0.66 -8.42 1.15
C ASN A 64 0.19 -7.29 0.24
N TRP A 65 -0.80 -7.58 -0.61
CA TRP A 65 -1.43 -6.61 -1.50
C TRP A 65 -2.93 -6.87 -1.63
N TRP A 66 -3.73 -5.81 -1.62
CA TRP A 66 -5.18 -5.87 -1.80
C TRP A 66 -5.63 -4.79 -2.78
N TRP A 67 -6.32 -5.18 -3.85
CA TRP A 67 -7.03 -4.24 -4.71
C TRP A 67 -8.33 -3.78 -4.04
N GLU A 68 -8.70 -2.52 -4.22
CA GLU A 68 -10.06 -2.09 -3.89
C GLU A 68 -11.08 -2.68 -4.86
N SER A 69 -12.33 -2.79 -4.40
CA SER A 69 -13.42 -3.33 -5.22
C SER A 69 -13.63 -2.52 -6.51
N GLY A 70 -13.88 -3.20 -7.62
CA GLY A 70 -14.18 -2.55 -8.90
C GLY A 70 -12.98 -1.87 -9.59
N ILE A 71 -11.76 -2.17 -9.18
CA ILE A 71 -10.55 -1.69 -9.86
C ILE A 71 -10.28 -2.56 -11.09
N LYS A 72 -10.21 -1.90 -12.27
CA LYS A 72 -9.75 -2.52 -13.51
C LYS A 72 -8.34 -2.01 -13.80
N VAL A 73 -7.35 -2.89 -13.65
CA VAL A 73 -5.95 -2.54 -13.86
C VAL A 73 -5.67 -2.40 -15.35
N THR A 74 -5.31 -1.19 -15.78
CA THR A 74 -4.89 -0.91 -17.17
C THR A 74 -3.37 -1.00 -17.30
N ALA A 75 -2.87 -1.16 -18.52
CA ALA A 75 -1.43 -1.14 -18.79
C ALA A 75 -0.77 0.19 -18.33
N LYS A 76 -1.45 1.33 -18.56
CA LYS A 76 -0.99 2.64 -18.09
C LYS A 76 -0.88 2.69 -16.57
N MET A 77 -1.92 2.26 -15.86
CA MET A 77 -1.93 2.23 -14.39
C MET A 77 -0.80 1.35 -13.86
N ARG A 78 -0.58 0.17 -14.46
CA ARG A 78 0.52 -0.73 -14.09
C ARG A 78 1.88 -0.04 -14.21
N ASN A 79 2.13 0.63 -15.33
CA ASN A 79 3.39 1.35 -15.56
C ASN A 79 3.59 2.47 -14.54
N GLU A 80 2.54 3.25 -14.25
CA GLU A 80 2.61 4.35 -13.28
C GLU A 80 2.79 3.84 -11.84
N LEU A 81 2.18 2.70 -11.49
CA LEU A 81 2.41 2.01 -10.22
C LEU A 81 3.85 1.53 -10.10
N GLN A 82 4.42 0.90 -11.13
CA GLN A 82 5.82 0.47 -11.13
C GLN A 82 6.77 1.65 -10.93
N LEU A 83 6.53 2.77 -11.61
CA LEU A 83 7.31 4.00 -11.41
C LEU A 83 7.17 4.55 -9.98
N SER A 84 5.96 4.52 -9.42
CA SER A 84 5.73 4.97 -8.04
C SER A 84 6.38 4.05 -7.01
N MET A 85 6.35 2.74 -7.24
CA MET A 85 7.04 1.76 -6.38
C MET A 85 8.54 1.95 -6.42
N LYS A 86 9.13 2.25 -7.59
CA LYS A 86 10.54 2.61 -7.69
C LYS A 86 10.87 3.85 -6.85
N ARG A 87 10.09 4.92 -6.96
CA ARG A 87 10.29 6.13 -6.11
C ARG A 87 10.13 5.84 -4.63
N PHE A 88 9.19 4.97 -4.26
CA PHE A 88 8.99 4.58 -2.87
C PHE A 88 10.17 3.75 -2.35
N MET A 89 10.69 2.82 -3.16
CA MET A 89 11.92 2.08 -2.85
C MET A 89 13.09 3.04 -2.61
N ASP A 90 13.32 4.00 -3.52
CA ASP A 90 14.36 5.02 -3.39
C ASP A 90 14.19 5.85 -2.09
N PHE A 91 12.95 6.25 -1.77
CA PHE A 91 12.61 6.96 -0.53
C PHE A 91 12.92 6.14 0.73
N THR A 92 12.70 4.83 0.70
CA THR A 92 13.02 3.93 1.83
C THR A 92 14.50 3.58 1.94
N GLY A 93 15.30 3.88 0.91
CA GLY A 93 16.72 3.50 0.83
C GLY A 93 16.98 2.05 0.42
N ALA A 94 15.93 1.29 0.09
CA ALA A 94 16.05 -0.08 -0.42
C ALA A 94 16.68 -0.08 -1.82
N GLN A 95 17.40 -1.15 -2.16
CA GLN A 95 18.04 -1.34 -3.47
C GLN A 95 17.30 -2.31 -4.38
N SER A 96 16.39 -3.09 -3.82
CA SER A 96 15.56 -4.05 -4.57
C SER A 96 14.16 -4.14 -3.98
N ILE A 97 13.21 -4.60 -4.79
CA ILE A 97 11.86 -4.95 -4.34
C ILE A 97 11.71 -6.47 -4.46
N TYR A 98 11.33 -7.11 -3.35
CA TYR A 98 10.86 -8.47 -3.35
C TYR A 98 9.34 -8.49 -3.30
N GLN A 99 8.73 -9.15 -4.27
CA GLN A 99 7.29 -9.30 -4.35
C GLN A 99 6.95 -10.71 -4.81
N ASP A 100 5.79 -11.21 -4.40
CA ASP A 100 5.15 -12.30 -5.11
C ASP A 100 4.68 -11.77 -6.48
N LEU A 101 5.04 -12.47 -7.57
CA LEU A 101 4.80 -12.04 -8.96
C LEU A 101 3.31 -11.99 -9.34
N SER A 102 2.42 -12.50 -8.49
CA SER A 102 0.96 -12.53 -8.70
C SER A 102 0.26 -11.16 -8.57
N ILE A 103 0.96 -10.10 -8.15
CA ILE A 103 0.37 -8.79 -7.81
C ILE A 103 0.15 -7.88 -9.03
N PHE A 104 0.88 -8.10 -10.13
CA PHE A 104 0.74 -7.32 -11.37
C PHE A 104 0.12 -8.13 -12.49
#